data_AF-A0A7W0C031-F1
#
_entry.id   AF-A0A7W0C031-F1
#
_cell.length_a   1.000
_cell.length_b   1.000
_cell.length_c   1.000
_cell.angle_alpha   90.00
_cell.angle_beta   90.00
_cell.angle_gamma   90.00
#
_symmetry.space_group_name_H-M   'P 1'
#
loop_
_entity.id
_entity.type
_entity.pdbx_description
1 polymer ?
#
loop_
_entity_poly.entity_id
_entity_poly.type
_entity_poly.pdbx_seq_one_letter_code
_entity_poly.pdbx_strand_id
1 'polypeptide(L)'
;MLDKIKGGLFGLAIGDALGATTEFMNITEIQEKYGKVTDIIGGGWLNLSPGKVTDDTAMTIAVAKEIIKNKENPLPDFTST
;
A
#
# COMPACT_ATOMS: atom_id res chain seq x y z
N MET A 1 -13.69 -17.40 6.95
CA MET A 1 -12.31 -17.47 6.42
C MET A 1 -12.07 -16.41 5.34
N LEU A 2 -12.89 -16.40 4.28
CA LEU A 2 -12.76 -15.47 3.16
C LEU A 2 -12.73 -13.99 3.56
N ASP A 3 -13.59 -13.58 4.51
CA ASP A 3 -13.62 -12.19 4.96
C ASP A 3 -12.35 -11.74 5.66
N LYS A 4 -11.65 -12.66 6.36
CA LYS A 4 -10.35 -12.37 6.96
C LYS A 4 -9.27 -12.16 5.90
N ILE A 5 -9.30 -12.96 4.83
CA ILE A 5 -8.38 -12.83 3.70
C ILE A 5 -8.62 -11.50 2.98
N LYS A 6 -9.89 -11.18 2.67
CA LYS A 6 -10.28 -9.90 2.08
C LYS A 6 -9.90 -8.72 2.97
N GLY A 7 -10.20 -8.81 4.27
CA GLY A 7 -9.84 -7.79 5.25
C GLY A 7 -8.34 -7.56 5.34
N GLY A 8 -7.52 -8.61 5.23
CA GLY A 8 -6.06 -8.48 5.16
C GLY A 8 -5.60 -7.69 3.92
N LEU A 9 -6.12 -8.03 2.74
CA LEU A 9 -5.74 -7.35 1.49
C LEU A 9 -6.25 -5.90 1.42
N PHE A 10 -7.49 -5.65 1.85
CA PHE A 10 -8.04 -4.29 1.92
C PHE A 10 -7.37 -3.46 3.01
N GLY A 11 -7.09 -4.06 4.17
CA GLY A 11 -6.37 -3.41 5.26
C GLY A 11 -4.97 -2.98 4.85
N LEU A 12 -4.26 -3.80 4.06
CA LEU A 12 -2.97 -3.44 3.47
C LEU A 12 -3.11 -2.19 2.58
N ALA A 13 -4.04 -2.18 1.63
CA ALA A 13 -4.23 -1.04 0.72
C ALA A 13 -4.69 0.24 1.45
N ILE A 14 -5.53 0.10 2.47
CA ILE A 14 -5.99 1.22 3.30
C ILE A 14 -4.81 1.77 4.13
N GLY A 15 -4.00 0.89 4.72
CA GLY A 15 -2.84 1.29 5.53
C GLY A 15 -1.77 2.00 4.71
N ASP A 16 -1.47 1.47 3.52
CA ASP A 16 -0.60 2.08 2.52
C ASP A 16 -1.09 3.51 2.17
N ALA A 17 -2.31 3.64 1.64
CA ALA A 17 -2.83 4.94 1.20
C ALA A 17 -2.94 5.97 2.35
N LEU A 18 -3.23 5.52 3.57
CA LEU A 18 -3.26 6.40 4.75
C LEU A 18 -1.84 6.83 5.15
N GLY A 19 -0.92 5.87 5.26
CA GLY A 19 0.45 6.07 5.75
C GLY A 19 1.34 6.87 4.80
N ALA A 20 1.12 6.77 3.49
CA ALA A 20 1.89 7.47 2.47
C ALA A 20 1.87 9.00 2.66
N THR A 21 0.79 9.54 3.25
CA THR A 21 0.65 10.97 3.59
C THR A 21 1.78 11.48 4.50
N THR A 22 2.23 10.61 5.42
CA THR A 22 3.19 10.94 6.50
C THR A 22 4.53 10.23 6.35
N GLU A 23 4.77 9.62 5.19
CA GLU A 23 6.03 8.96 4.92
C GLU A 23 7.20 9.95 5.04
N PHE A 24 8.28 9.50 5.68
CA PHE A 24 9.47 10.29 6.05
C PHE A 24 9.24 11.43 7.05
N MET A 25 8.04 11.58 7.61
CA MET A 25 7.78 12.53 8.69
C MET A 25 8.00 11.88 10.07
N ASN A 26 8.55 12.65 11.00
CA ASN A 26 8.56 12.28 12.41
C ASN A 26 7.25 12.68 13.12
N ILE A 27 7.05 12.21 14.35
CA ILE A 27 5.81 12.42 15.11
C ILE A 27 5.51 13.90 15.34
N THR A 28 6.54 14.72 15.62
CA THR A 28 6.37 16.17 15.84
C THR A 28 5.90 16.85 14.56
N GLU A 29 6.49 16.53 13.42
CA GLU A 29 6.10 17.10 12.12
C GLU A 29 4.65 16.73 11.76
N ILE A 30 4.24 15.49 12.02
CA ILE A 30 2.87 15.02 11.78
C ILE A 30 1.88 15.78 12.69
N GLN A 31 2.22 15.92 13.97
CA GLN A 31 1.39 16.60 14.96
C GLN A 31 1.25 18.10 14.64
N GLU A 32 2.33 18.77 14.23
CA GLU A 32 2.30 20.20 13.87
C GLU A 32 1.51 20.45 12.59
N LYS A 33 1.69 19.61 11.56
CA LYS A 33 1.06 19.82 10.25
C LYS A 33 -0.39 19.36 10.18
N TYR A 34 -0.69 18.22 10.79
CA TYR A 34 -2.00 17.57 10.66
C TYR A 34 -2.73 17.38 11.99
N GLY A 35 -2.03 17.52 13.12
CA GLY A 35 -2.55 17.12 14.43
C GLY A 35 -2.59 15.61 14.56
N LYS A 36 -3.47 14.96 13.80
CA LYS A 36 -3.57 13.52 13.65
C LYS A 36 -4.13 13.20 12.27
N VAL A 37 -3.52 12.24 11.59
CA VAL A 37 -4.07 11.73 10.33
C VAL A 37 -5.02 10.58 10.64
N THR A 38 -6.32 10.81 10.42
CA THR A 38 -7.39 9.81 10.61
C THR A 38 -8.06 9.40 9.31
N ASP A 39 -7.84 10.17 8.25
CA ASP A 39 -8.53 10.05 6.96
C ASP A 39 -7.50 9.95 5.84
N ILE A 40 -7.87 9.29 4.76
CA ILE A 40 -7.03 9.16 3.57
C ILE A 40 -7.11 10.49 2.80
N ILE A 41 -6.13 11.36 3.03
CA ILE A 41 -6.08 12.71 2.44
C ILE A 41 -5.07 12.86 1.29
N GLY A 42 -4.23 11.84 1.04
CA GLY A 42 -3.18 11.89 0.01
C GLY A 42 -2.08 12.89 0.34
N GLY A 43 -1.47 13.50 -0.68
CA GLY A 43 -0.33 14.40 -0.51
C GLY A 43 0.95 13.62 -0.23
N GLY A 44 1.60 13.91 0.88
CA GLY A 44 2.94 13.39 1.19
C GLY A 44 4.01 13.89 0.20
N TRP A 45 5.22 13.35 0.31
CA TRP A 45 6.34 13.72 -0.57
C TRP A 45 6.12 13.31 -2.04
N LEU A 46 5.27 12.31 -2.27
CA LEU A 46 4.86 11.84 -3.60
C LEU A 46 3.72 12.66 -4.24
N ASN A 47 3.14 13.62 -3.52
CA ASN A 47 1.99 14.42 -3.96
C ASN A 47 0.83 13.57 -4.53
N LEU A 48 0.44 12.54 -3.77
CA LEU A 48 -0.57 11.58 -4.17
C LEU A 48 -1.99 12.18 -4.13
N SER A 49 -2.87 11.69 -4.99
CA SER A 49 -4.30 11.93 -4.82
C SER A 49 -4.85 11.11 -3.64
N PRO A 50 -5.88 11.58 -2.94
CA PRO A 50 -6.54 10.80 -1.89
C PRO A 50 -6.95 9.41 -2.41
N GLY A 51 -6.55 8.35 -1.69
CA GLY A 51 -6.87 6.96 -2.04
C GLY A 51 -5.87 6.28 -2.97
N LYS A 52 -4.85 7.00 -3.46
CA LYS A 52 -3.79 6.41 -4.25
C LYS A 52 -2.84 5.62 -3.34
N VAL A 53 -2.62 4.36 -3.70
CA VAL A 53 -1.68 3.43 -3.06
C VAL A 53 -0.27 3.55 -3.65
N THR A 54 0.74 3.09 -2.91
CA THR A 54 2.17 3.08 -3.29
C THR A 54 2.62 1.69 -3.77
N ASP A 55 3.94 1.47 -3.76
CA ASP A 55 4.59 0.22 -4.13
C ASP A 55 4.21 -0.95 -3.21
N ASP A 56 3.88 -0.74 -1.93
CA ASP A 56 3.42 -1.80 -1.02
C ASP A 56 2.22 -2.57 -1.61
N THR A 57 1.17 -1.85 -2.02
CA THR A 57 0.00 -2.47 -2.66
C THR A 57 0.32 -3.00 -4.05
N ALA A 58 1.10 -2.26 -4.85
CA ALA A 58 1.41 -2.66 -6.22
C ALA A 58 2.20 -3.99 -6.26
N MET A 59 3.23 -4.11 -5.42
CA MET A 59 4.05 -5.31 -5.30
C MET A 59 3.27 -6.48 -4.71
N THR A 60 2.41 -6.22 -3.72
CA THR A 60 1.50 -7.25 -3.18
C THR A 60 0.60 -7.82 -4.26
N ILE A 61 -0.01 -6.97 -5.10
CA ILE A 61 -0.85 -7.41 -6.22
C ILE A 61 -0.02 -8.17 -7.25
N ALA A 62 1.20 -7.72 -7.56
CA ALA A 62 2.08 -8.41 -8.49
C ALA A 62 2.39 -9.84 -8.03
N VAL A 63 2.80 -10.02 -6.77
CA VAL A 63 3.06 -11.34 -6.18
C VAL A 63 1.80 -12.20 -6.16
N ALA A 64 0.66 -11.64 -5.76
CA ALA A 64 -0.61 -12.39 -5.75
C ALA A 64 -1.00 -12.89 -7.15
N LYS A 65 -0.79 -12.07 -8.20
CA LYS A 65 -1.03 -12.48 -9.59
C LYS A 65 -0.13 -13.63 -10.02
N GLU A 66 1.16 -13.59 -9.69
CA GLU A 66 2.07 -14.67 -10.04
C GLU A 66 1.77 -15.97 -9.28
N ILE A 67 1.36 -15.89 -8.00
CA ILE A 67 0.87 -17.07 -7.26
C ILE A 67 -0.37 -17.68 -7.92
N ILE A 68 -1.29 -16.85 -8.41
CA ILE A 68 -2.49 -17.32 -9.12
C ILE A 68 -2.11 -17.99 -10.46
N LYS A 69 -1.14 -17.43 -11.18
CA LYS A 69 -0.66 -17.90 -12.48
C LYS A 69 0.18 -19.17 -12.37
N ASN A 70 1.12 -19.23 -11.43
CA ASN A 70 2.02 -20.36 -11.19
C ASN A 70 2.17 -20.63 -9.69
N LYS A 71 1.35 -21.52 -9.17
CA LYS A 71 1.32 -21.86 -7.74
C LYS A 71 2.59 -22.54 -7.23
N GLU A 72 3.31 -23.27 -8.09
CA GLU A 72 4.49 -24.04 -7.68
C GLU A 72 5.78 -23.22 -7.75
N ASN A 73 5.86 -22.26 -8.66
CA ASN A 73 6.99 -21.34 -8.75
C ASN A 73 6.49 -19.90 -9.02
N PRO A 74 6.06 -19.17 -7.98
CA PRO A 74 5.47 -17.83 -8.12
C PRO A 74 6.51 -16.73 -8.28
N LEU A 75 7.74 -17.06 -8.68
CA LEU A 75 8.76 -16.06 -8.97
C LEU A 75 8.42 -15.34 -10.28
N PRO A 76 8.58 -14.01 -10.34
CA PRO A 76 8.41 -13.28 -11.59
C PRO A 76 9.36 -13.84 -12.64
N ASP A 77 8.82 -14.12 -13.83
CA ASP A 77 9.65 -14.46 -14.97
C ASP A 77 10.31 -13.18 -15.51
N PHE A 78 11.53 -12.92 -15.04
CA PHE A 78 12.33 -11.77 -15.48
C PHE A 78 12.94 -11.96 -16.88
N THR A 79 12.64 -13.07 -17.58
CA THR A 79 13.24 -13.37 -18.90
C THR A 79 12.51 -12.75 -20.08
N SER A 80 11.31 -12.20 -19.87
CA SER A 80 10.54 -11.49 -20.91
C SER A 80 10.78 -9.98 -20.84
N THR A 81 11.86 -9.52 -21.47
CA THR A 81 12.07 -8.14 -21.94
C THR A 81 12.05 -8.11 -23.47
#